data_AF-A0A962UCM5-F1
#
_entry.id   AF-A0A962UCM5-F1
#
_cell.length_a   1.000
_cell.length_b   1.000
_cell.length_c   1.000
_cell.angle_alpha   90.00
_cell.angle_beta   90.00
_cell.angle_gamma   90.00
#
_symmetry.space_group_name_H-M   'P 1'
#
loop_
_entity.id
_entity.type
_entity.pdbx_description
1 polymer ?
#
loop_
_entity_poly.entity_id
_entity_poly.type
_entity_poly.pdbx_seq_one_letter_code
_entity_poly.pdbx_strand_id
1 'polypeptide(L)'
;MNTRFTLFAVFLLGMVSSAQALDTYGPVRRGEDLWDIAKHVYHDQDVSRDQVMLALLKANPLAFEYACNVNSPLKAGEKLQIPALAMVNALSRADALREFERQLREWEDHRLAGGKFVCPPASEAAKVAPAQTAPPAPTAVAPVESPTPAPEVAAPTAKPVVKPAIKPMESALEQRIVWDLDWVAIPILLLLLAGIAWWKYRFKPAAPSPVAAPPESAMDFTTETVDAVLAHLRTDRAKGLSAVEAADRVREVGPNALEEKHVTLLQRILPYFWG
;
A
#
# COMPACT_ATOMS: atom_id res chain seq x y z
N MET A 1 10.55 -76.69 -13.57
CA MET A 1 10.17 -76.26 -12.20
C MET A 1 10.58 -74.81 -12.05
N ASN A 2 9.80 -73.82 -11.60
CA ASN A 2 8.38 -73.64 -11.36
C ASN A 2 8.14 -72.11 -11.42
N THR A 3 6.94 -71.74 -11.84
CA THR A 3 6.39 -70.41 -12.01
C THR A 3 6.30 -69.58 -10.71
N ARG A 4 6.37 -68.24 -10.79
CA ARG A 4 5.27 -67.27 -10.47
C ARG A 4 5.76 -65.84 -10.17
N PHE A 5 5.01 -64.89 -10.75
CA PHE A 5 4.95 -63.45 -10.53
C PHE A 5 4.82 -63.03 -9.06
N THR A 6 5.43 -61.89 -8.69
CA THR A 6 4.83 -60.98 -7.69
C THR A 6 5.26 -59.53 -7.95
N LEU A 7 4.26 -58.70 -8.23
CA LEU A 7 4.31 -57.24 -8.26
C LEU A 7 4.61 -56.70 -6.85
N PHE A 8 5.49 -55.70 -6.75
CA PHE A 8 5.36 -54.66 -5.73
C PHE A 8 5.32 -53.32 -6.44
N ALA A 9 4.09 -52.85 -6.63
CA ALA A 9 3.81 -51.46 -6.90
C ALA A 9 3.79 -50.67 -5.57
N VAL A 10 3.87 -49.36 -5.73
CA VAL A 10 3.30 -48.33 -4.83
C VAL A 10 4.27 -47.68 -3.84
N PHE A 11 4.26 -46.34 -3.93
CA PHE A 11 4.64 -45.33 -2.92
C PHE A 11 6.07 -44.80 -2.89
N LEU A 12 6.43 -44.03 -3.92
CA LEU A 12 7.10 -42.74 -3.67
C LEU A 12 6.10 -41.63 -3.98
N LEU A 13 5.23 -41.46 -2.99
CA LEU A 13 4.30 -40.36 -2.80
C LEU A 13 5.05 -39.04 -3.00
N GLY A 14 4.48 -38.19 -3.85
CA GLY A 14 5.02 -36.88 -4.14
C GLY A 14 5.22 -36.06 -2.87
N MET A 15 6.45 -35.57 -2.69
CA MET A 15 6.65 -34.29 -2.04
C MET A 15 6.17 -33.21 -3.01
N VAL A 16 4.85 -33.06 -3.13
CA VAL A 16 4.29 -31.75 -3.48
C VAL A 16 4.60 -30.90 -2.27
N SER A 17 5.71 -30.19 -2.34
CA SER A 17 6.05 -29.16 -1.35
C SER A 17 4.94 -28.13 -1.43
N SER A 18 3.97 -28.21 -0.52
CA SER A 18 2.94 -27.21 -0.32
C SER A 18 3.56 -25.97 0.32
N ALA A 19 4.46 -25.31 -0.42
CA ALA A 19 4.66 -23.88 -0.26
C ALA A 19 3.37 -23.27 -0.78
N GLN A 20 2.60 -22.64 0.10
CA GLN A 20 1.38 -21.92 -0.27
C GLN A 20 1.79 -20.87 -1.29
N ALA A 21 1.56 -21.16 -2.56
CA ALA A 21 1.76 -20.21 -3.62
C ALA A 21 0.67 -19.15 -3.44
N LEU A 22 1.06 -17.93 -3.05
CA LEU A 22 0.34 -16.78 -3.60
C LEU A 22 0.51 -16.92 -5.11
N ASP A 23 -0.40 -17.60 -5.80
CA ASP A 23 -0.33 -17.70 -7.27
C ASP A 23 -0.40 -16.29 -7.90
N THR A 24 -0.92 -15.32 -7.15
CA THR A 24 -1.14 -13.96 -7.61
C THR A 24 -1.15 -12.97 -6.42
N TYR A 25 -0.61 -11.78 -6.63
CA TYR A 25 -0.74 -10.62 -5.75
C TYR A 25 -1.68 -9.58 -6.36
N GLY A 26 -2.44 -8.90 -5.50
CA GLY A 26 -3.24 -7.75 -5.88
C GLY A 26 -4.75 -7.96 -5.75
N PRO A 27 -5.55 -7.07 -6.36
CA PRO A 27 -5.16 -6.06 -7.35
C PRO A 27 -4.26 -4.96 -6.78
N VAL A 28 -3.33 -4.45 -7.60
CA VAL A 28 -2.42 -3.34 -7.26
C VAL A 28 -3.23 -2.09 -6.95
N ARG A 29 -2.96 -1.47 -5.80
CA ARG A 29 -3.64 -0.26 -5.35
C ARG A 29 -3.06 0.97 -6.06
N ARG A 30 -3.86 2.03 -6.18
CA ARG A 30 -3.36 3.31 -6.70
C ARG A 30 -2.26 3.85 -5.77
N GLY A 31 -1.08 4.09 -6.35
CA GLY A 31 0.08 4.60 -5.62
C GLY A 31 0.90 3.54 -4.88
N GLU A 32 0.55 2.26 -5.01
CA GLU A 32 1.38 1.15 -4.54
C GLU A 32 2.57 0.94 -5.48
N ASP A 33 3.75 0.69 -4.92
CA ASP A 33 4.97 0.44 -5.69
C ASP A 33 5.45 -1.01 -5.53
N LEU A 34 6.34 -1.42 -6.43
CA LEU A 34 6.84 -2.79 -6.45
C LEU A 34 7.66 -3.15 -5.21
N TRP A 35 8.32 -2.16 -4.59
CA TRP A 35 9.14 -2.36 -3.40
C TRP A 35 8.27 -2.74 -2.18
N ASP A 36 7.14 -2.07 -2.01
CA ASP A 36 6.14 -2.37 -0.98
C ASP A 36 5.48 -3.73 -1.22
N ILE A 37 5.19 -4.08 -2.48
CA ILE A 37 4.67 -5.41 -2.82
C ILE A 37 5.71 -6.49 -2.47
N ALA A 38 6.97 -6.28 -2.85
CA ALA A 38 8.06 -7.21 -2.57
C ALA A 38 8.38 -7.36 -1.07
N LYS A 39 7.94 -6.45 -0.20
CA LYS A 39 7.98 -6.66 1.26
C LYS A 39 7.05 -7.77 1.74
N HIS A 40 5.95 -8.00 1.03
CA HIS A 40 4.95 -9.00 1.41
C HIS A 40 5.21 -10.35 0.73
N VAL A 41 5.68 -10.30 -0.52
CA VAL A 41 6.01 -11.49 -1.31
C VAL A 41 7.34 -12.08 -0.82
N TYR A 42 7.35 -13.37 -0.49
CA TYR A 42 8.54 -14.11 -0.04
C TYR A 42 9.24 -13.54 1.22
N HIS A 43 8.50 -12.85 2.11
CA HIS A 43 9.05 -12.25 3.32
C HIS A 43 9.73 -13.23 4.29
N ASP A 44 9.29 -14.50 4.32
CA ASP A 44 9.87 -15.57 5.14
C ASP A 44 10.95 -16.41 4.41
N GLN A 45 11.31 -16.04 3.18
CA GLN A 45 12.28 -16.79 2.38
C GLN A 45 13.63 -16.08 2.37
N ASP A 46 14.71 -16.85 2.21
CA ASP A 46 16.08 -16.31 2.15
C ASP A 46 16.41 -15.72 0.76
N VAL A 47 15.64 -14.72 0.32
CA VAL A 47 15.83 -13.99 -0.94
C VAL A 47 15.90 -12.48 -0.69
N SER A 48 16.70 -11.76 -1.47
CA SER A 48 16.73 -10.29 -1.37
C SER A 48 15.52 -9.68 -2.08
N ARG A 49 15.15 -8.47 -1.65
CA ARG A 49 14.06 -7.72 -2.26
C ARG A 49 14.33 -7.42 -3.73
N ASP A 50 15.59 -7.12 -4.08
CA ASP A 50 16.01 -6.86 -5.45
C ASP A 50 15.77 -8.08 -6.35
N GLN A 51 16.06 -9.30 -5.86
CA GLN A 51 15.77 -10.55 -6.58
C GLN A 51 14.26 -10.68 -6.81
N VAL A 52 13.45 -10.45 -5.78
CA VAL A 52 11.97 -10.56 -5.87
C VAL A 52 11.42 -9.53 -6.86
N MET A 53 11.85 -8.28 -6.77
CA MET A 53 11.39 -7.21 -7.64
C MET A 53 11.76 -7.45 -9.11
N LEU A 54 13.00 -7.85 -9.40
CA LEU A 54 13.42 -8.17 -10.76
C LEU A 54 12.68 -9.39 -11.33
N ALA A 55 12.42 -10.41 -10.50
CA ALA A 55 11.63 -11.57 -10.89
C ALA A 55 10.16 -11.19 -11.17
N LEU A 56 9.57 -10.32 -10.35
CA LEU A 56 8.21 -9.82 -10.54
C LEU A 56 8.09 -8.98 -11.82
N LEU A 57 9.07 -8.12 -12.11
CA LEU A 57 9.14 -7.37 -13.36
C LEU A 57 9.16 -8.33 -14.57
N LYS A 58 10.04 -9.35 -14.51
CA LYS A 58 10.18 -10.34 -15.58
C LYS A 58 8.91 -11.16 -15.81
N ALA A 59 8.20 -11.51 -14.75
CA ALA A 59 6.96 -12.26 -14.84
C ALA A 59 5.76 -11.40 -15.29
N ASN A 60 5.78 -10.10 -15.03
CA ASN A 60 4.63 -9.21 -15.21
C ASN A 60 4.94 -7.95 -16.02
N PRO A 61 5.58 -8.02 -17.21
CA PRO A 61 6.01 -6.83 -17.94
C PRO A 61 4.85 -5.87 -18.30
N LEU A 62 3.65 -6.39 -18.49
CA LEU A 62 2.47 -5.60 -18.86
C LEU A 62 1.88 -4.78 -17.70
N ALA A 63 2.19 -5.15 -16.45
CA ALA A 63 1.71 -4.46 -15.26
C ALA A 63 2.45 -3.14 -14.99
N PHE A 64 3.58 -2.91 -15.67
CA PHE A 64 4.38 -1.71 -15.56
C PHE A 64 4.07 -0.74 -16.70
N GLU A 65 4.21 0.55 -16.44
CA GLU A 65 4.23 1.56 -17.52
C GLU A 65 5.44 1.36 -18.45
N TYR A 66 6.59 0.97 -17.89
CA TYR A 66 7.83 0.68 -18.60
C TYR A 66 8.38 -0.70 -18.19
N ALA A 67 8.14 -1.70 -19.04
CA ALA A 67 8.43 -3.12 -18.79
C ALA A 67 9.93 -3.48 -18.58
N CYS A 68 10.85 -2.55 -18.80
CA CYS A 68 12.28 -2.77 -18.69
C CYS A 68 12.91 -2.18 -17.42
N ASN A 69 12.13 -1.54 -16.55
CA ASN A 69 12.64 -0.91 -15.33
C ASN A 69 11.77 -1.26 -14.12
N VAL A 70 12.43 -1.75 -13.07
CA VAL A 70 11.85 -2.20 -11.82
C VAL A 70 11.25 -1.07 -10.98
N ASN A 71 11.72 0.16 -11.20
CA ASN A 71 11.22 1.38 -10.57
C ASN A 71 10.09 2.05 -11.37
N SER A 72 9.66 1.44 -12.48
CA SER A 72 8.53 1.93 -13.25
C SER A 72 7.24 1.88 -12.41
N PRO A 73 6.35 2.88 -12.54
CA PRO A 73 5.01 2.82 -11.96
C PRO A 73 4.28 1.56 -12.38
N LEU A 74 3.52 1.00 -11.43
CA LEU A 74 2.58 -0.08 -11.65
C LEU A 74 1.20 0.46 -12.03
N LYS A 75 0.54 -0.24 -12.94
CA LYS A 75 -0.85 0.04 -13.32
C LYS A 75 -1.78 -0.43 -12.22
N ALA A 76 -2.60 0.48 -11.71
CA ALA A 76 -3.58 0.15 -10.68
C ALA A 76 -4.64 -0.83 -11.21
N GLY A 77 -5.05 -1.77 -10.38
CA GLY A 77 -6.02 -2.81 -10.73
C GLY A 77 -5.39 -4.10 -11.29
N GLU A 78 -4.12 -4.06 -11.72
CA GLU A 78 -3.42 -5.24 -12.22
C GLU A 78 -3.23 -6.29 -11.13
N LYS A 79 -3.20 -7.55 -11.55
CA LYS A 79 -2.89 -8.69 -10.69
C LYS A 79 -1.53 -9.23 -11.10
N LEU A 80 -0.58 -9.25 -10.16
CA LEU A 80 0.78 -9.70 -10.42
C LEU A 80 0.87 -11.21 -10.20
N GLN A 81 1.28 -11.96 -11.20
CA GLN A 81 1.69 -13.34 -11.03
C GLN A 81 2.96 -13.39 -10.18
N ILE A 82 2.95 -14.16 -9.09
CA ILE A 82 4.16 -14.36 -8.30
C ILE A 82 5.02 -15.41 -8.99
N PRO A 83 6.26 -15.08 -9.40
CA PRO A 83 7.16 -16.04 -10.02
C PRO A 83 7.57 -17.12 -9.02
N ALA A 84 7.75 -18.36 -9.46
CA ALA A 84 8.22 -19.43 -8.59
C ALA A 84 9.56 -19.06 -7.91
N LEU A 85 9.77 -19.53 -6.68
CA LEU A 85 10.98 -19.22 -5.90
C LEU A 85 12.28 -19.59 -6.64
N ALA A 86 12.26 -20.64 -7.47
CA ALA A 86 13.39 -21.01 -8.31
C ALA A 86 13.76 -19.92 -9.34
N MET A 87 12.78 -19.18 -9.88
CA MET A 87 13.02 -18.07 -10.80
C MET A 87 13.60 -16.86 -10.08
N VAL A 88 13.21 -16.62 -8.82
CA VAL A 88 13.78 -15.56 -7.98
C VAL A 88 15.25 -15.88 -7.66
N ASN A 89 15.54 -17.13 -7.30
CA ASN A 89 16.88 -17.61 -7.01
C ASN A 89 17.78 -17.80 -8.24
N ALA A 90 17.22 -17.73 -9.46
CA ALA A 90 18.00 -17.84 -10.69
C ALA A 90 18.99 -16.68 -10.86
N LEU A 91 18.71 -15.53 -10.26
CA LEU A 91 19.62 -14.39 -10.18
C LEU A 91 20.27 -14.37 -8.80
N SER A 92 21.59 -14.29 -8.71
CA SER A 92 22.26 -14.19 -7.41
C SER A 92 21.94 -12.84 -6.74
N ARG A 93 22.04 -12.76 -5.40
CA ARG A 93 21.83 -11.48 -4.67
C ARG A 93 22.74 -10.36 -5.18
N ALA A 94 24.00 -10.67 -5.43
CA ALA A 94 24.97 -9.70 -5.92
C ALA A 94 24.62 -9.23 -7.33
N ASP A 95 24.14 -10.11 -8.20
CA ASP A 95 23.73 -9.75 -9.57
C ASP A 95 22.43 -8.95 -9.56
N ALA A 96 21.49 -9.34 -8.71
CA ALA A 96 20.23 -8.62 -8.52
C ALA A 96 20.46 -7.18 -8.02
N LEU A 97 21.34 -6.99 -7.03
CA LEU A 97 21.71 -5.66 -6.56
C LEU A 97 22.31 -4.81 -7.67
N ARG A 98 23.29 -5.33 -8.41
CA ARG A 98 23.94 -4.59 -9.50
C ARG A 98 22.95 -4.20 -10.61
N GLU A 99 22.04 -5.11 -10.94
CA GLU A 99 21.01 -4.85 -11.95
C GLU A 99 19.95 -3.86 -11.45
N PHE A 100 19.52 -3.98 -10.20
CA PHE A 100 18.63 -3.02 -9.56
C PHE A 100 19.24 -1.62 -9.54
N GLU A 101 20.49 -1.48 -9.10
CA GLU A 101 21.20 -0.19 -9.08
C GLU A 101 21.38 0.42 -10.48
N ARG A 102 21.62 -0.42 -11.50
CA ARG A 102 21.67 0.03 -12.90
C ARG A 102 20.32 0.63 -13.31
N GLN A 103 19.23 -0.09 -13.06
CA GLN A 103 17.88 0.38 -13.38
C GLN A 103 17.46 1.60 -12.55
N LEU A 104 17.92 1.70 -11.30
CA LEU A 104 17.66 2.86 -10.45
C LEU A 104 18.32 4.13 -11.01
N ARG A 105 19.60 4.07 -11.40
CA ARG A 105 20.29 5.19 -12.03
C ARG A 105 19.60 5.65 -13.31
N GLU A 106 19.22 4.71 -14.17
CA GLU A 106 18.46 5.02 -15.41
C GLU A 106 17.11 5.69 -15.11
N TRP A 107 16.46 5.27 -14.04
CA TRP A 107 15.19 5.86 -13.62
C TRP A 107 15.35 7.28 -13.08
N GLU A 108 16.39 7.52 -12.28
CA GLU A 108 16.74 8.84 -11.75
C GLU A 108 17.09 9.82 -12.88
N ASP A 109 17.97 9.42 -13.79
CA ASP A 109 18.36 10.23 -14.95
C ASP A 109 17.13 10.63 -15.79
N HIS A 110 16.22 9.68 -16.01
CA HIS A 110 14.97 9.95 -16.71
C HIS A 110 14.07 10.95 -15.98
N ARG A 111 13.92 10.80 -14.66
CA ARG A 111 13.12 11.72 -13.84
C ARG A 111 13.67 13.14 -13.87
N LEU A 112 14.99 13.29 -13.94
CA LEU A 112 15.66 14.59 -14.07
C LEU A 112 15.50 15.19 -15.47
N ALA A 113 15.52 14.36 -16.51
CA ALA A 113 15.38 14.81 -17.90
C ALA A 113 13.93 15.22 -18.27
N GLY A 114 12.92 14.76 -17.54
CA GLY A 114 11.50 15.15 -17.75
C GLY A 114 10.89 14.66 -19.07
N GLY A 115 11.53 13.69 -19.74
CA GLY A 115 11.09 13.11 -21.01
C GLY A 115 10.15 11.92 -20.85
N LYS A 116 9.89 11.19 -21.95
CA LYS A 116 9.30 9.84 -21.89
C LYS A 116 10.42 8.83 -21.72
N PHE A 117 10.26 7.88 -20.79
CA PHE A 117 11.20 6.77 -20.64
C PHE A 117 11.05 5.85 -21.85
N VAL A 118 12.17 5.49 -22.47
CA VAL A 118 12.18 4.57 -23.61
C VAL A 118 12.91 3.32 -23.18
N CYS A 119 12.20 2.20 -23.18
CA CYS A 119 12.84 0.93 -22.96
C CYS A 119 13.76 0.60 -24.14
N PRO A 120 15.03 0.24 -23.90
CA PRO A 120 15.86 -0.30 -24.97
C PRO A 120 15.16 -1.52 -25.57
N PRO A 121 15.23 -1.72 -26.89
CA PRO A 121 14.69 -2.92 -27.50
C PRO A 121 15.31 -4.12 -26.78
N ALA A 122 14.48 -5.05 -26.32
CA ALA A 122 14.94 -6.24 -25.62
C ALA A 122 15.99 -6.92 -26.50
N SER A 123 17.26 -6.85 -26.07
CA SER A 123 18.32 -7.63 -26.71
C SER A 123 17.89 -9.09 -26.70
N GLU A 124 18.17 -9.79 -27.80
CA GLU A 124 17.69 -11.13 -28.19
C GLU A 124 18.11 -12.27 -27.22
N ALA A 125 18.43 -11.98 -25.96
CA ALA A 125 18.65 -12.93 -24.88
C ALA A 125 17.35 -13.52 -24.30
N ALA A 126 16.18 -13.04 -24.71
CA ALA A 126 14.87 -13.60 -24.35
C ALA A 126 14.41 -14.74 -25.29
N LYS A 127 15.21 -15.13 -26.29
CA LYS A 127 14.87 -16.18 -27.26
C LYS A 127 15.36 -17.58 -26.88
N VAL A 128 15.73 -17.81 -25.62
CA VAL A 128 16.00 -19.14 -25.08
C VAL A 128 15.02 -19.44 -23.94
N ALA A 129 13.76 -19.55 -24.30
CA ALA A 129 12.79 -20.36 -23.57
C ALA A 129 12.04 -21.18 -24.64
N PRO A 130 12.04 -22.52 -24.59
CA PRO A 130 11.37 -23.33 -25.59
C PRO A 130 9.87 -23.05 -25.55
N ALA A 131 9.34 -22.60 -26.68
CA ALA A 131 7.92 -22.67 -26.97
C ALA A 131 7.50 -24.14 -26.90
N GLN A 132 6.88 -24.54 -25.78
CA GLN A 132 6.10 -25.77 -25.72
C GLN A 132 4.70 -25.46 -26.22
N THR A 133 4.52 -25.87 -27.46
CA THR A 133 3.30 -26.07 -28.22
C THR A 133 2.18 -26.65 -27.36
N ALA A 134 1.10 -25.90 -27.18
CA ALA A 134 -0.20 -26.43 -26.82
C ALA A 134 -1.11 -26.38 -28.06
N PRO A 135 -1.44 -27.53 -28.69
CA PRO A 135 -2.48 -27.60 -29.71
C PRO A 135 -3.90 -27.43 -29.10
N PRO A 136 -4.89 -27.06 -29.94
CA PRO A 136 -6.07 -26.30 -29.52
C PRO A 136 -7.24 -27.15 -29.01
N ALA A 137 -8.15 -26.45 -28.33
CA ALA A 137 -9.46 -26.93 -27.86
C ALA A 137 -10.36 -27.46 -28.99
N PRO A 138 -11.37 -28.28 -28.64
CA PRO A 138 -12.65 -28.23 -29.31
C PRO A 138 -13.79 -27.83 -28.36
N THR A 139 -14.57 -26.86 -28.82
CA THR A 139 -15.89 -26.43 -28.36
C THR A 139 -16.97 -27.44 -28.75
N ALA A 140 -18.13 -27.32 -28.08
CA ALA A 140 -19.49 -27.81 -28.40
C ALA A 140 -19.95 -28.94 -27.42
N VAL A 141 -21.14 -28.96 -26.82
CA VAL A 141 -22.48 -28.45 -27.20
C VAL A 141 -23.30 -28.25 -25.90
N ALA A 142 -24.13 -27.20 -25.83
CA ALA A 142 -25.22 -27.06 -24.85
C ALA A 142 -26.44 -27.91 -25.26
N PRO A 143 -27.25 -28.43 -24.31
CA PRO A 143 -28.66 -28.02 -24.37
C PRO A 143 -29.30 -27.66 -23.01
N VAL A 144 -30.00 -26.53 -23.09
CA VAL A 144 -31.24 -26.07 -22.41
C VAL A 144 -32.06 -27.13 -21.67
N GLU A 145 -32.44 -26.87 -20.41
CA GLU A 145 -33.85 -26.85 -19.95
C GLU A 145 -34.00 -26.37 -18.49
N SER A 146 -34.74 -25.27 -18.32
CA SER A 146 -35.50 -24.93 -17.11
C SER A 146 -36.75 -25.81 -17.05
N PRO A 147 -37.35 -26.09 -15.87
CA PRO A 147 -38.35 -25.16 -15.36
C PRO A 147 -38.48 -25.07 -13.83
N THR A 148 -38.87 -23.90 -13.35
CA THR A 148 -39.63 -23.69 -12.10
C THR A 148 -41.10 -24.00 -12.38
N PRO A 149 -41.85 -24.59 -11.43
CA PRO A 149 -42.93 -23.79 -10.85
C PRO A 149 -43.12 -24.04 -9.34
N ALA A 150 -43.26 -22.95 -8.60
CA ALA A 150 -44.02 -22.91 -7.36
C ALA A 150 -45.52 -22.82 -7.69
N PRO A 151 -46.38 -23.35 -6.80
CA PRO A 151 -47.65 -22.66 -6.55
C PRO A 151 -47.80 -22.29 -5.07
N GLU A 152 -48.27 -21.07 -4.89
CA GLU A 152 -48.66 -20.41 -3.66
C GLU A 152 -50.11 -20.73 -3.27
N VAL A 153 -50.44 -20.36 -2.02
CA VAL A 153 -51.76 -20.06 -1.43
C VAL A 153 -52.51 -21.21 -0.75
N ALA A 154 -52.63 -21.12 0.58
CA ALA A 154 -53.91 -21.23 1.29
C ALA A 154 -53.81 -20.69 2.73
N ALA A 155 -54.38 -19.51 2.96
CA ALA A 155 -54.95 -19.15 4.27
C ALA A 155 -56.31 -19.85 4.44
N PRO A 156 -56.83 -19.94 5.67
CA PRO A 156 -58.13 -19.30 5.85
C PRO A 156 -58.25 -18.47 7.14
N THR A 157 -59.03 -17.41 6.97
CA THR A 157 -59.62 -16.51 7.95
C THR A 157 -60.65 -17.18 8.85
N ALA A 158 -60.78 -16.74 10.12
CA ALA A 158 -62.06 -16.34 10.74
C ALA A 158 -61.88 -15.81 12.18
N LYS A 159 -62.42 -14.60 12.45
CA LYS A 159 -62.75 -14.02 13.79
C LYS A 159 -64.15 -14.56 14.25
N PRO A 160 -64.84 -14.14 15.36
CA PRO A 160 -64.52 -13.13 16.42
C PRO A 160 -65.04 -13.43 17.88
N VAL A 161 -64.81 -12.45 18.79
CA VAL A 161 -65.47 -12.13 20.11
C VAL A 161 -65.24 -13.13 21.28
N VAL A 162 -64.96 -12.82 22.57
CA VAL A 162 -65.39 -11.75 23.50
C VAL A 162 -64.33 -11.52 24.62
N LYS A 163 -64.28 -10.28 25.15
CA LYS A 163 -63.51 -9.77 26.32
C LYS A 163 -63.77 -10.59 27.62
N PRO A 164 -62.85 -10.52 28.61
CA PRO A 164 -63.07 -9.55 29.68
C PRO A 164 -61.83 -8.74 30.06
N ALA A 165 -62.12 -7.65 30.80
CA ALA A 165 -61.23 -6.57 31.14
C ALA A 165 -60.26 -6.90 32.29
N ILE A 166 -59.00 -6.49 32.12
CA ILE A 166 -58.09 -6.11 33.23
C ILE A 166 -57.29 -4.89 32.73
N LYS A 167 -57.37 -3.77 33.45
CA LYS A 167 -56.62 -2.54 33.14
C LYS A 167 -55.13 -2.74 33.48
N PRO A 168 -54.17 -2.38 32.60
CA PRO A 168 -52.77 -2.28 33.00
C PRO A 168 -52.48 -0.93 33.66
N MET A 169 -51.86 -1.01 34.82
CA MET A 169 -51.25 0.09 35.55
C MET A 169 -49.86 0.34 34.95
N GLU A 170 -49.79 1.04 33.81
CA GLU A 170 -48.52 1.39 33.15
C GLU A 170 -48.68 2.66 32.31
N SER A 171 -49.05 3.77 32.94
CA SER A 171 -49.05 5.08 32.26
C SER A 171 -48.68 6.26 33.15
N ALA A 172 -48.26 6.02 34.39
CA ALA A 172 -47.98 7.08 35.35
C ALA A 172 -46.48 7.46 35.46
N LEU A 173 -45.57 6.77 34.77
CA LEU A 173 -44.13 7.07 34.84
C LEU A 173 -43.53 7.69 33.56
N GLU A 174 -44.17 7.55 32.40
CA GLU A 174 -43.64 8.10 31.14
C GLU A 174 -43.94 9.60 30.97
N GLN A 175 -45.00 10.14 31.57
CA GLN A 175 -45.42 11.53 31.34
C GLN A 175 -44.76 12.57 32.25
N ARG A 176 -43.94 12.17 33.23
CA ARG A 176 -43.36 13.09 34.23
C ARG A 176 -41.85 13.34 34.08
N ILE A 177 -41.17 12.57 33.23
CA ILE A 177 -39.73 12.75 32.98
C ILE A 177 -39.48 13.78 31.85
N VAL A 178 -40.45 14.00 30.97
CA VAL A 178 -40.28 14.84 29.78
C VAL A 178 -40.32 16.35 30.09
N TRP A 179 -40.98 16.80 31.17
CA TRP A 179 -41.15 18.25 31.42
C TRP A 179 -40.18 18.87 32.45
N ASP A 180 -39.49 18.08 33.28
CA ASP A 180 -38.57 18.60 34.29
C ASP A 180 -37.10 18.57 33.84
N LEU A 181 -36.78 17.76 32.82
CA LEU A 181 -35.43 17.68 32.27
C LEU A 181 -35.12 18.82 31.29
N ASP A 182 -36.14 19.38 30.63
CA ASP A 182 -35.95 20.45 29.64
C ASP A 182 -35.42 21.76 30.25
N TRP A 183 -35.80 22.12 31.49
CA TRP A 183 -35.40 23.41 32.06
C TRP A 183 -33.94 23.46 32.54
N VAL A 184 -33.35 22.30 32.85
CA VAL A 184 -31.93 22.17 33.22
C VAL A 184 -31.08 21.66 32.04
N ALA A 185 -31.62 20.79 31.19
CA ALA A 185 -30.89 20.28 30.02
C ALA A 185 -30.68 21.35 28.94
N ILE A 186 -31.65 22.24 28.69
CA ILE A 186 -31.50 23.31 27.70
C ILE A 186 -30.34 24.27 28.04
N PRO A 187 -30.21 24.84 29.26
CA PRO A 187 -29.09 25.71 29.57
C PRO A 187 -27.75 24.96 29.60
N ILE A 188 -27.70 23.70 30.04
CA ILE A 188 -26.48 22.88 29.97
C ILE A 188 -26.07 22.62 28.51
N LEU A 189 -27.03 22.29 27.64
CA LEU A 189 -26.79 22.10 26.21
C LEU A 189 -26.31 23.40 25.55
N LEU A 190 -26.91 24.55 25.90
CA LEU A 190 -26.46 25.85 25.40
C LEU A 190 -25.06 26.19 25.90
N LEU A 191 -24.71 25.89 27.15
CA LEU A 191 -23.35 26.06 27.68
C LEU A 191 -22.34 25.12 27.01
N LEU A 192 -22.72 23.86 26.73
CA LEU A 192 -21.90 22.92 25.99
C LEU A 192 -21.69 23.37 24.54
N LEU A 193 -22.75 23.79 23.85
CA LEU A 193 -22.65 24.33 22.49
C LEU A 193 -21.84 25.63 22.44
N ALA A 194 -22.01 26.52 23.40
CA ALA A 194 -21.20 27.72 23.53
C ALA A 194 -19.73 27.39 23.83
N GLY A 195 -19.46 26.39 24.68
CA GLY A 195 -18.11 25.88 24.96
C GLY A 195 -17.46 25.25 23.72
N ILE A 196 -18.20 24.46 22.95
CA ILE A 196 -17.73 23.87 21.68
C ILE A 196 -17.48 24.96 20.64
N ALA A 197 -18.37 25.95 20.52
CA ALA A 197 -18.17 27.09 19.64
C ALA A 197 -16.93 27.88 20.05
N TRP A 198 -16.79 28.22 21.34
CA TRP A 198 -15.62 28.91 21.87
C TRP A 198 -14.32 28.11 21.63
N TRP A 199 -14.35 26.79 21.82
CA TRP A 199 -13.23 25.89 21.53
C TRP A 199 -12.88 25.90 20.04
N LYS A 200 -13.87 25.75 19.15
CA LYS A 200 -13.68 25.80 17.69
C LYS A 200 -13.07 27.13 17.23
N TYR A 201 -13.48 28.25 17.82
CA TYR A 201 -12.92 29.57 17.49
C TYR A 201 -11.56 29.86 18.15
N ARG A 202 -11.23 29.19 19.26
CA ARG A 202 -9.92 29.28 19.93
C ARG A 202 -8.86 28.43 19.25
N PHE A 203 -9.24 27.27 18.71
CA PHE A 203 -8.37 26.41 17.92
C PHE A 203 -8.40 26.82 16.43
N LYS A 204 -7.86 28.01 16.15
CA LYS A 204 -7.40 28.27 14.78
C LYS A 204 -6.27 27.28 14.51
N PRO A 205 -6.29 26.51 13.40
CA PRO A 205 -5.13 25.72 13.04
C PRO A 205 -3.94 26.68 12.98
N ALA A 206 -2.90 26.39 13.75
CA ALA A 206 -1.65 27.13 13.62
C ALA A 206 -1.31 27.11 12.14
N ALA A 207 -1.14 28.30 11.55
CA ALA A 207 -0.59 28.39 10.21
C ALA A 207 0.64 27.48 10.17
N PRO A 208 0.86 26.71 9.07
CA PRO A 208 2.07 25.92 8.96
C PRO A 208 3.23 26.84 9.34
N SER A 209 4.02 26.46 10.35
CA SER A 209 5.22 27.21 10.70
C SER A 209 5.91 27.50 9.37
N PRO A 210 6.04 28.77 8.97
CA PRO A 210 6.67 29.07 7.70
C PRO A 210 8.01 28.34 7.76
N VAL A 211 8.28 27.50 6.76
CA VAL A 211 9.65 27.03 6.49
C VAL A 211 10.48 28.29 6.61
N ALA A 212 11.31 28.37 7.65
CA ALA A 212 11.96 29.62 8.03
C ALA A 212 12.53 30.22 6.76
N ALA A 213 11.93 31.33 6.30
CA ALA A 213 12.36 31.95 5.07
C ALA A 213 13.86 32.19 5.26
N PRO A 214 14.69 31.82 4.26
CA PRO A 214 16.11 32.07 4.37
C PRO A 214 16.27 33.54 4.77
N PRO A 215 17.14 33.86 5.76
CA PRO A 215 17.30 35.24 6.21
C PRO A 215 17.56 36.12 4.98
N GLU A 216 17.05 37.35 4.96
CA GLU A 216 17.13 38.25 3.79
C GLU A 216 18.58 38.50 3.30
N SER A 217 19.59 38.07 4.07
CA SER A 217 21.02 38.06 3.75
C SER A 217 21.57 36.72 3.20
N ALA A 218 20.72 35.75 2.85
CA ALA A 218 21.16 34.46 2.34
C ALA A 218 21.78 34.61 0.94
N MET A 219 23.05 34.19 0.81
CA MET A 219 23.76 34.14 -0.46
C MET A 219 22.99 33.25 -1.47
N ASP A 220 22.80 33.74 -2.69
CA ASP A 220 22.24 32.94 -3.78
C ASP A 220 23.34 32.05 -4.38
N PHE A 221 23.39 30.80 -3.93
CA PHE A 221 24.37 29.82 -4.38
C PHE A 221 24.21 29.40 -5.85
N THR A 222 23.14 29.81 -6.54
CA THR A 222 22.91 29.45 -7.95
C THR A 222 23.59 30.40 -8.93
N THR A 223 23.88 31.63 -8.51
CA THR A 223 24.46 32.69 -9.35
C THR A 223 25.92 32.99 -9.01
N GLU A 224 26.40 32.53 -7.86
CA GLU A 224 27.75 32.81 -7.36
C GLU A 224 28.82 31.81 -7.85
N THR A 225 30.07 32.26 -7.82
CA THR A 225 31.23 31.43 -8.19
C THR A 225 31.61 30.47 -7.05
N VAL A 226 32.19 29.32 -7.42
CA VAL A 226 32.63 28.30 -6.44
C VAL A 226 33.58 28.88 -5.39
N ASP A 227 34.50 29.76 -5.80
CA ASP A 227 35.49 30.34 -4.89
C ASP A 227 34.84 31.36 -3.92
N ALA A 228 33.84 32.11 -4.37
CA ALA A 228 33.06 33.01 -3.51
C ALA A 228 32.23 32.24 -2.47
N VAL A 229 31.62 31.13 -2.90
CA VAL A 229 30.87 30.23 -2.01
C VAL A 229 31.80 29.59 -0.98
N LEU A 230 32.99 29.13 -1.39
CA LEU A 230 33.97 28.56 -0.47
C LEU A 230 34.53 29.58 0.53
N ALA A 231 34.75 30.82 0.10
CA ALA A 231 35.13 31.91 0.99
C ALA A 231 34.03 32.22 2.01
N HIS A 232 32.76 32.23 1.58
CA HIS A 232 31.61 32.42 2.45
C HIS A 232 31.46 31.27 3.47
N LEU A 233 31.61 30.03 3.02
CA LEU A 233 31.54 28.83 3.85
C LEU A 233 32.83 28.56 4.65
N ARG A 234 33.85 29.41 4.52
CA ARG A 234 35.18 29.29 5.16
C ARG A 234 35.78 27.88 4.97
N THR A 235 35.67 27.33 3.76
CA THR A 235 36.10 25.95 3.47
C THR A 235 37.16 25.94 2.37
N ASP A 236 38.19 25.11 2.52
CA ASP A 236 39.24 24.91 1.53
C ASP A 236 38.79 23.88 0.47
N ARG A 237 39.01 24.18 -0.81
CA ARG A 237 38.60 23.31 -1.93
C ARG A 237 39.33 21.96 -1.95
N ALA A 238 40.60 21.93 -1.57
CA ALA A 238 41.44 20.74 -1.62
C ALA A 238 41.40 19.94 -0.32
N LYS A 239 41.26 20.63 0.81
CA LYS A 239 41.29 20.01 2.15
C LYS A 239 39.91 19.76 2.76
N GLY A 240 38.86 20.39 2.23
CA GLY A 240 37.51 20.31 2.78
C GLY A 240 37.40 20.93 4.17
N LEU A 241 36.38 20.51 4.91
CA LEU A 241 36.14 20.95 6.29
C LEU A 241 36.85 20.02 7.27
N SER A 242 37.49 20.60 8.30
CA SER A 242 38.12 19.78 9.35
C SER A 242 37.06 19.06 10.21
N ALA A 243 37.39 17.88 10.74
CA ALA A 243 36.45 17.10 11.56
C ALA A 243 36.01 17.85 12.84
N VAL A 244 36.92 18.64 13.42
CA VAL A 244 36.65 19.47 14.61
C VAL A 244 35.64 20.57 14.26
N GLU A 245 35.89 21.29 13.18
CA GLU A 245 35.00 22.38 12.76
C GLU A 245 33.64 21.87 12.28
N ALA A 246 33.59 20.71 11.62
CA ALA A 246 32.34 20.06 11.26
C ALA A 246 31.51 19.72 12.51
N ALA A 247 32.15 19.19 13.56
CA ALA A 247 31.47 18.89 14.82
C ALA A 247 30.94 20.16 15.51
N ASP A 248 31.70 21.25 15.48
CA ASP A 248 31.26 22.54 16.03
C ASP A 248 30.06 23.11 15.26
N ARG A 249 30.08 23.05 13.92
CA ARG A 249 28.94 23.50 13.10
C ARG A 249 27.67 22.67 13.35
N VAL A 250 27.80 21.35 13.53
CA VAL A 250 26.66 20.49 13.87
C VAL A 250 26.09 20.84 15.24
N ARG A 251 26.93 21.27 16.20
CA ARG A 251 26.47 21.72 17.52
C ARG A 251 25.76 23.07 17.46
N GLU A 252 26.20 23.97 16.57
CA GLU A 252 25.62 25.31 16.42
C GLU A 252 24.31 25.30 15.61
N VAL A 253 24.28 24.60 14.48
CA VAL A 253 23.15 24.60 13.54
C VAL A 253 22.15 23.48 13.83
N GLY A 254 22.62 22.39 14.43
CA GLY A 254 21.84 21.17 14.63
C GLY A 254 22.08 20.11 13.55
N PRO A 255 21.53 18.90 13.73
CA PRO A 255 21.65 17.82 12.76
C PRO A 255 20.94 18.19 11.45
N ASN A 256 21.52 17.80 10.31
CA ASN A 256 20.88 17.95 9.00
C ASN A 256 19.77 16.89 8.81
N ALA A 257 18.68 17.04 9.56
CA ALA A 257 17.51 16.17 9.50
C ALA A 257 16.24 17.02 9.53
N LEU A 258 15.24 16.62 8.74
CA LEU A 258 13.91 17.22 8.80
C LEU A 258 13.22 16.76 10.08
N GLU A 259 12.58 17.69 10.79
CA GLU A 259 11.76 17.33 11.95
C GLU A 259 10.54 16.53 11.49
N GLU A 260 10.43 15.28 11.94
CA GLU A 260 9.22 14.50 11.75
C GLU A 260 8.13 14.99 12.70
N LYS A 261 7.03 15.49 12.12
CA LYS A 261 5.87 15.87 12.91
C LYS A 261 5.17 14.61 13.44
N HIS A 262 5.42 14.26 14.69
CA HIS A 262 4.69 13.19 15.34
C HIS A 262 3.26 13.64 15.70
N VAL A 263 2.27 12.99 15.10
CA VAL A 263 0.85 13.12 15.47
C VAL A 263 0.47 11.90 16.28
N THR A 264 -0.09 12.11 17.48
CA THR A 264 -0.53 10.99 18.31
C THR A 264 -1.75 10.30 17.69
N LEU A 265 -1.93 9.01 17.97
CA LEU A 265 -3.09 8.25 17.50
C LEU A 265 -4.41 8.89 17.95
N LEU A 266 -4.45 9.41 19.18
CA LEU A 266 -5.59 10.17 19.69
C LEU A 266 -5.86 11.43 18.86
N GLN A 267 -4.83 12.22 18.56
CA GLN A 267 -4.96 13.44 17.75
C GLN A 267 -5.39 13.16 16.31
N ARG A 268 -5.03 12.00 15.77
CA ARG A 268 -5.47 11.55 14.44
C ARG A 268 -6.94 11.12 14.44
N ILE A 269 -7.45 10.55 15.54
CA ILE A 269 -8.83 10.05 15.63
C ILE A 269 -9.81 11.15 16.06
N LEU A 270 -9.38 12.13 16.86
CA LEU A 270 -10.23 13.19 17.41
C LEU A 270 -11.09 13.94 16.37
N PRO A 271 -10.60 14.27 15.15
CA PRO A 271 -11.41 14.94 14.13
C PRO A 271 -12.57 14.08 13.60
N TYR A 272 -12.45 12.75 13.60
CA TYR A 272 -13.50 11.85 13.09
C TYR A 272 -14.76 11.84 13.97
N PHE A 273 -14.63 12.23 15.24
CA PHE A 273 -15.75 12.33 16.16
C PHE A 273 -16.50 13.66 16.06
N TRP A 274 -15.94 14.67 15.36
CA TRP A 274 -16.48 16.03 15.41
C TRP A 274 -16.79 16.75 14.10
N GLY A 275 -16.56 16.14 12.93
CA GLY A 275 -17.06 16.65 11.63
C GLY A 275 -16.35 17.91 11.13
#